data_AF-A0A2H3JLH5-F1
#
_entry.id   AF-A0A2H3JLH5-F1
#
_cell.length_a   1.000
_cell.length_b   1.000
_cell.length_c   1.000
_cell.angle_alpha   90.00
_cell.angle_beta   90.00
_cell.angle_gamma   90.00
#
_symmetry.space_group_name_H-M   'P 1'
#
loop_
_entity.id
_entity.type
_entity.pdbx_description
1 polymer ?
#
loop_
_entity_poly.entity_id
_entity_poly.type
_entity_poly.pdbx_seq_one_letter_code
_entity_poly.pdbx_strand_id
1 'polypeptide(L)'
;MPPMAGFDIMSTMDPYFSSQFTFVRQPLEYHLYTQPRPESLEHKYFITDSIREELQKRSETIRTAPPAGLNLPEEIQEYHSLVPLEPLAGERHKFGNWYSAVYRATNSRDGATYVLRRVENFRLMQQSAFSTIEAWSRIRHPNIVSVREAFTTRAFGDSSLVVVYDYHPNAQTLFEAHIKARAPVMQNGRLQAQQNRILERTLWSYIIQIGNAIKAVHDAGMAVSIIDATKVLVTGKNRVRLGSCGLVDVLCYETRAESMLLQQEDLGMFGRLILALACNNVTAMNNFPKAIETLARHYSADLKTVVLFLMSKPSPNKTIGHLFELIGSRLLTEMDEMQNAVDRLEGELMSELENARLVRLLCKFGFINERPEFAREPRWSETGDKYIIKLFRDYVFHQVDEHGNPVVNLSHVLTCLNKLDAGADERIMLISRDEQNCLVVSYKEIKSCIDSAFR
;
A
#
# COMPACT_ATOMS: atom_id res chain seq x y z
N MET A 1 -31.56 57.35 -35.08
CA MET A 1 -31.51 56.98 -33.65
C MET A 1 -31.53 55.45 -33.53
N PRO A 2 -30.82 54.89 -32.55
CA PRO A 2 -30.22 53.54 -32.56
C PRO A 2 -31.21 52.40 -32.26
N PRO A 3 -30.81 51.12 -32.43
CA PRO A 3 -31.68 49.95 -32.39
C PRO A 3 -31.84 49.39 -30.96
N MET A 4 -33.01 48.84 -30.65
CA MET A 4 -33.24 47.95 -29.50
C MET A 4 -33.20 46.51 -29.99
N ALA A 5 -32.28 45.75 -29.41
CA ALA A 5 -31.94 44.38 -29.77
C ALA A 5 -33.09 43.40 -29.52
N GLY A 6 -33.26 42.49 -30.47
CA GLY A 6 -34.15 41.35 -30.39
C GLY A 6 -33.67 40.31 -29.40
N PHE A 7 -34.65 39.65 -28.78
CA PHE A 7 -34.53 38.43 -28.01
C PHE A 7 -33.91 37.31 -28.84
N ASP A 8 -32.89 36.63 -28.31
CA ASP A 8 -32.58 35.27 -28.71
C ASP A 8 -32.28 34.39 -27.49
N ILE A 9 -32.82 33.18 -27.59
CA ILE A 9 -33.02 32.18 -26.55
C ILE A 9 -31.69 31.49 -26.22
N MET A 10 -31.22 31.59 -24.97
CA MET A 10 -30.20 30.67 -24.43
C MET A 10 -30.69 30.01 -23.15
N SER A 11 -31.01 28.71 -23.32
CA SER A 11 -30.97 27.61 -22.36
C SER A 11 -30.54 27.98 -20.93
N THR A 12 -31.52 28.01 -20.03
CA THR A 12 -31.34 27.98 -18.58
C THR A 12 -30.61 26.71 -18.16
N MET A 13 -29.32 26.79 -17.82
CA MET A 13 -28.65 25.76 -17.03
C MET A 13 -29.09 25.88 -15.56
N ASP A 14 -29.52 24.76 -14.99
CA ASP A 14 -29.89 24.61 -13.58
C ASP A 14 -28.75 25.04 -12.63
N PRO A 15 -28.99 25.91 -11.62
CA PRO A 15 -27.97 26.38 -10.70
C PRO A 15 -27.64 25.40 -9.55
N TYR A 16 -28.07 24.14 -9.64
CA TYR A 16 -27.95 23.16 -8.54
C TYR A 16 -26.71 22.27 -8.55
N PHE A 17 -25.87 22.31 -9.59
CA PHE A 17 -24.57 21.65 -9.56
C PHE A 17 -23.50 22.63 -9.08
N SER A 18 -23.35 22.73 -7.76
CA SER A 18 -22.22 23.43 -7.14
C SER A 18 -20.90 22.82 -7.60
N SER A 19 -19.99 23.68 -8.03
CA SER A 19 -18.56 23.40 -8.22
C SER A 19 -18.01 22.47 -7.13
N GLN A 20 -17.27 21.43 -7.52
CA GLN A 20 -16.55 20.57 -6.58
C GLN A 20 -15.68 21.43 -5.66
N PHE A 21 -16.02 21.49 -4.37
CA PHE A 21 -15.19 22.14 -3.37
C PHE A 21 -13.90 21.34 -3.20
N THR A 22 -12.79 21.84 -3.74
CA THR A 22 -11.47 21.33 -3.44
C THR A 22 -11.09 21.81 -2.04
N PHE A 23 -11.43 21.03 -1.02
CA PHE A 23 -10.96 21.31 0.34
C PHE A 23 -9.44 21.14 0.38
N VAL A 24 -8.72 22.22 0.71
CA VAL A 24 -7.29 22.15 1.03
C VAL A 24 -7.16 21.30 2.29
N ARG A 25 -6.74 20.04 2.13
CA ARG A 25 -6.38 19.20 3.28
C ARG A 25 -5.15 19.80 3.94
N GLN A 26 -5.26 20.17 5.20
CA GLN A 26 -4.08 20.45 6.02
C GLN A 26 -3.22 19.19 6.09
N PRO A 27 -1.88 19.30 6.04
CA PRO A 27 -1.01 18.16 6.26
C PRO A 27 -1.36 17.53 7.60
N LEU A 28 -1.64 16.24 7.60
CA LEU A 28 -1.83 15.51 8.84
C LEU A 28 -0.46 15.42 9.53
N GLU A 29 -0.29 16.18 10.60
CA GLU A 29 0.85 16.01 11.49
C GLU A 29 0.66 14.67 12.21
N TYR A 30 1.33 13.62 11.72
CA TYR A 30 1.20 12.25 12.24
C TYR A 30 1.51 12.16 13.75
N HIS A 31 2.31 13.10 14.29
CA HIS A 31 2.61 13.27 15.72
C HIS A 31 1.46 13.90 16.54
N LEU A 32 0.41 14.42 15.89
CA LEU A 32 -0.83 14.87 16.53
C LEU A 32 -1.87 13.75 16.67
N TYR A 33 -1.75 12.67 15.90
CA TYR A 33 -2.60 11.47 16.07
C TYR A 33 -2.15 10.65 17.27
N THR A 34 -0.83 10.48 17.44
CA THR A 34 -0.19 9.95 18.64
C THR A 34 1.21 10.59 18.76
N GLN A 35 1.56 11.06 19.96
CA GLN A 35 2.94 11.50 20.23
C GLN A 35 3.82 10.26 20.43
N PRO A 36 5.03 10.21 19.82
CA PRO A 36 5.95 9.10 20.04
C PRO A 36 6.31 9.03 21.52
N ARG A 37 5.99 7.92 22.17
CA ARG A 37 6.30 7.69 23.59
C ARG A 37 7.70 7.05 23.69
N PRO A 38 8.46 7.34 24.76
CA PRO A 38 9.69 6.61 25.04
C PRO A 38 9.41 5.10 25.09
N GLU A 39 10.27 4.27 24.46
CA GLU A 39 10.10 2.80 24.38
C GLU A 39 9.87 2.14 25.76
N SER A 40 10.38 2.74 26.84
CA SER A 40 10.21 2.26 28.21
C SER A 40 8.79 2.43 28.76
N LEU A 41 7.92 3.20 28.10
CA LEU A 41 6.54 3.50 28.50
C LEU A 41 5.50 2.97 27.50
N GLU A 42 5.94 2.32 26.42
CA GLU A 42 5.06 1.74 25.41
C GLU A 42 4.37 0.48 25.95
N HIS A 43 3.11 0.65 26.36
CA HIS A 43 2.24 -0.48 26.51
C HIS A 43 1.75 -0.90 25.13
N LYS A 44 2.08 -2.13 24.70
CA LYS A 44 1.74 -2.70 23.38
C LYS A 44 0.27 -3.12 23.29
N TYR A 45 -0.67 -2.20 23.51
CA TYR A 45 -2.10 -2.47 23.37
C TYR A 45 -2.61 -2.31 21.93
N PHE A 46 -1.89 -1.53 21.13
CA PHE A 46 -2.26 -1.19 19.77
C PHE A 46 -1.11 -1.51 18.82
N ILE A 47 -1.40 -1.49 17.52
CA ILE A 47 -0.39 -1.63 16.47
C ILE A 47 0.77 -0.66 16.63
N THR A 48 1.95 -1.09 16.17
CA THR A 48 3.15 -0.24 16.20
C THR A 48 2.99 1.04 15.38
N ASP A 49 3.62 2.14 15.82
CA ASP A 49 3.57 3.42 15.11
C ASP A 49 4.07 3.31 13.67
N SER A 50 5.10 2.48 13.43
CA SER A 50 5.64 2.28 12.08
C SER A 50 4.61 1.71 11.10
N ILE A 51 3.85 0.69 11.51
CA ILE A 51 2.81 0.05 10.70
C ILE A 51 1.62 1.00 10.56
N ARG A 52 1.20 1.63 11.67
CA ARG A 52 0.10 2.59 11.68
C ARG A 52 0.33 3.73 10.70
N GLU A 53 1.49 4.38 10.77
CA GLU A 53 1.84 5.47 9.86
C GLU A 53 1.90 5.00 8.40
N GLU A 54 2.48 3.82 8.14
CA GLU A 54 2.56 3.27 6.80
C GLU A 54 1.15 3.01 6.21
N LEU A 55 0.26 2.39 6.98
CA LEU A 55 -1.11 2.10 6.56
C LEU A 55 -1.94 3.39 6.39
N GLN A 56 -1.76 4.38 7.27
CA GLN A 56 -2.41 5.68 7.15
C GLN A 56 -1.94 6.43 5.89
N LYS A 57 -0.62 6.49 5.65
CA LYS A 57 -0.05 7.07 4.42
C LYS A 57 -0.61 6.37 3.18
N ARG A 58 -0.72 5.04 3.18
CA ARG A 58 -1.30 4.31 2.04
C ARG A 58 -2.78 4.63 1.84
N SER A 59 -3.55 4.67 2.92
CA SER A 59 -4.98 5.00 2.90
C SER A 59 -5.23 6.43 2.39
N GLU A 60 -4.39 7.37 2.80
CA GLU A 60 -4.42 8.75 2.30
C GLU A 60 -4.13 8.82 0.81
N THR A 61 -3.03 8.22 0.35
CA THR A 61 -2.65 8.20 -1.08
C THR A 61 -3.73 7.56 -1.96
N ILE A 62 -4.46 6.55 -1.47
CA ILE A 62 -5.61 5.96 -2.18
C ILE A 62 -6.77 6.96 -2.33
N ARG A 63 -6.94 7.87 -1.37
CA ARG A 63 -8.08 8.80 -1.28
C ARG A 63 -7.75 10.24 -1.70
N THR A 64 -6.52 10.52 -2.13
CA THR A 64 -6.13 11.84 -2.63
C THR A 64 -7.04 12.27 -3.78
N ALA A 65 -7.47 13.53 -3.80
CA ALA A 65 -8.29 14.07 -4.90
C ALA A 65 -7.42 14.45 -6.11
N PRO A 66 -7.98 14.50 -7.33
CA PRO A 66 -7.30 15.06 -8.49
C PRO A 66 -6.85 16.51 -8.25
N PRO A 67 -5.62 16.88 -8.64
CA PRO A 67 -5.18 18.27 -8.60
C PRO A 67 -6.06 19.13 -9.52
N ALA A 68 -6.52 20.27 -9.01
CA ALA A 68 -7.29 21.21 -9.82
C ALA A 68 -6.42 21.81 -10.95
N GLY A 69 -7.05 22.12 -12.09
CA GLY A 69 -6.38 22.77 -13.23
C GLY A 69 -5.63 21.83 -14.17
N LEU A 70 -5.69 20.52 -13.94
CA LEU A 70 -5.26 19.54 -14.93
C LEU A 70 -6.43 19.28 -15.87
N ASN A 71 -6.27 19.63 -17.15
CA ASN A 71 -7.24 19.36 -18.22
C ASN A 71 -7.28 17.85 -18.55
N LEU A 72 -7.54 17.01 -17.55
CA LEU A 72 -7.72 15.58 -17.68
C LEU A 72 -9.20 15.27 -17.96
N PRO A 73 -9.50 14.20 -18.72
CA PRO A 73 -10.87 13.76 -18.90
C PRO A 73 -11.52 13.41 -17.56
N GLU A 74 -12.79 13.74 -17.39
CA GLU A 74 -13.56 13.40 -16.18
C GLU A 74 -13.69 11.88 -16.00
N GLU A 75 -13.96 11.19 -17.12
CA GLU A 75 -14.08 9.74 -17.18
C GLU A 75 -13.46 9.20 -18.47
N ILE A 76 -12.84 8.04 -18.37
CA ILE A 76 -12.28 7.28 -19.50
C ILE A 76 -12.74 5.83 -19.37
N GLN A 77 -13.66 5.44 -20.26
CA GLN A 77 -14.34 4.14 -20.17
C GLN A 77 -15.10 4.02 -18.86
N GLU A 78 -14.65 3.20 -17.90
CA GLU A 78 -15.24 3.04 -16.56
C GLU A 78 -14.32 3.61 -15.45
N TYR A 79 -13.37 4.49 -15.80
CA TYR A 79 -12.38 5.04 -14.87
C TYR A 79 -12.50 6.55 -14.71
N HIS A 80 -12.63 7.01 -13.48
CA HIS A 80 -12.78 8.43 -13.13
C HIS A 80 -11.75 8.87 -12.07
N SER A 81 -11.77 10.16 -11.72
CA SER A 81 -10.89 10.76 -10.70
C SER A 81 -9.39 10.52 -10.97
N LEU A 82 -8.96 10.79 -12.21
CA LEU A 82 -7.59 10.56 -12.64
C LEU A 82 -6.61 11.48 -11.90
N VAL A 83 -5.57 10.88 -11.32
CA VAL A 83 -4.51 11.59 -10.60
C VAL A 83 -3.15 11.16 -11.15
N PRO A 84 -2.35 12.09 -11.72
CA PRO A 84 -1.00 11.77 -12.17
C PRO A 84 -0.14 11.24 -11.01
N LEU A 85 0.56 10.14 -11.24
CA LEU A 85 1.51 9.55 -10.28
C LEU A 85 2.95 10.02 -10.50
N GLU A 86 3.24 10.53 -11.69
CA GLU A 86 4.55 11.09 -12.04
C GLU A 86 4.52 12.62 -11.89
N PRO A 87 5.65 13.27 -11.54
CA PRO A 87 5.71 14.72 -11.44
C PRO A 87 5.32 15.39 -12.75
N LEU A 88 4.38 16.32 -12.68
CA LEU A 88 3.91 17.09 -13.85
C LEU A 88 4.93 18.13 -14.34
N ALA A 89 5.87 18.51 -13.47
CA ALA A 89 6.93 19.44 -13.79
C ALA A 89 8.21 18.68 -14.17
N GLY A 90 8.74 18.92 -15.37
CA GLY A 90 9.97 18.33 -15.86
C GLY A 90 9.88 17.82 -17.30
N GLU A 91 10.89 17.05 -17.73
CA GLU A 91 10.86 16.38 -19.02
C GLU A 91 9.81 15.27 -19.03
N ARG A 92 9.05 15.19 -20.13
CA ARG A 92 8.07 14.11 -20.33
C ARG A 92 8.76 12.75 -20.33
N HIS A 93 8.21 11.81 -19.57
CA HIS A 93 8.73 10.46 -19.50
C HIS A 93 8.53 9.71 -20.83
N LYS A 94 9.61 9.08 -21.30
CA LYS A 94 9.59 8.21 -22.46
C LYS A 94 9.59 6.75 -22.05
N PHE A 95 8.76 5.96 -22.71
CA PHE A 95 8.80 4.50 -22.73
C PHE A 95 9.29 4.08 -24.11
N GLY A 96 10.58 3.74 -24.23
CA GLY A 96 11.21 3.55 -25.53
C GLY A 96 11.09 4.80 -26.40
N ASN A 97 10.38 4.69 -27.53
CA ASN A 97 10.16 5.80 -28.46
C ASN A 97 8.87 6.58 -28.23
N TRP A 98 8.02 6.14 -27.28
CA TRP A 98 6.73 6.77 -27.01
C TRP A 98 6.77 7.61 -25.74
N TYR A 99 5.97 8.67 -25.69
CA TYR A 99 5.68 9.37 -24.44
C TYR A 99 4.66 8.56 -23.63
N SER A 100 4.91 8.42 -22.34
CA SER A 100 4.03 7.70 -21.43
C SER A 100 3.76 8.53 -20.19
N ALA A 101 2.53 8.43 -19.69
CA ALA A 101 2.10 9.02 -18.43
C ALA A 101 1.39 7.95 -17.59
N VAL A 102 1.50 8.07 -16.27
CA VAL A 102 0.87 7.14 -15.33
C VAL A 102 -0.13 7.89 -14.46
N TYR A 103 -1.35 7.37 -14.43
CA TYR A 103 -2.43 7.90 -13.61
C TYR A 103 -2.92 6.85 -12.62
N ARG A 104 -3.33 7.28 -11.44
CA ARG A 104 -4.23 6.53 -10.56
C ARG A 104 -5.65 6.92 -10.92
N ALA A 105 -6.56 5.96 -11.01
CA ALA A 105 -7.99 6.20 -11.24
C ALA A 105 -8.84 5.26 -10.39
N THR A 106 -10.10 5.61 -10.18
CA THR A 106 -11.09 4.75 -9.52
C THR A 106 -12.00 4.15 -10.56
N ASN A 107 -12.27 2.85 -10.47
CA ASN A 107 -13.19 2.16 -11.36
C ASN A 107 -14.64 2.34 -10.86
N SER A 108 -15.55 2.71 -11.76
CA SER A 108 -16.97 2.98 -11.48
C SER A 108 -17.76 1.73 -11.08
N ARG A 109 -17.30 0.53 -11.48
CA ARG A 109 -18.02 -0.74 -11.28
C ARG A 109 -17.76 -1.35 -9.91
N ASP A 110 -16.51 -1.40 -9.47
CA ASP A 110 -16.11 -2.04 -8.20
C ASP A 110 -15.64 -1.06 -7.12
N GLY A 111 -15.47 0.22 -7.47
CA GLY A 111 -14.98 1.26 -6.55
C GLY A 111 -13.50 1.09 -6.17
N ALA A 112 -12.78 0.16 -6.79
CA ALA A 112 -11.37 -0.07 -6.52
C ALA A 112 -10.47 0.90 -7.30
N THR A 113 -9.26 1.10 -6.78
CA THR A 113 -8.27 2.00 -7.37
C THR A 113 -7.30 1.22 -8.25
N TYR A 114 -7.01 1.76 -9.43
CA TYR A 114 -6.14 1.17 -10.45
C TYR A 114 -5.09 2.15 -10.96
N VAL A 115 -4.07 1.60 -11.63
CA VAL A 115 -3.06 2.37 -12.36
C VAL A 115 -3.34 2.29 -13.85
N LEU A 116 -3.50 3.44 -14.49
CA LEU A 116 -3.64 3.59 -15.93
C LEU A 116 -2.31 4.08 -16.48
N ARG A 117 -1.58 3.22 -17.17
CA ARG A 117 -0.40 3.63 -17.95
C ARG A 117 -0.86 3.99 -19.36
N ARG A 118 -0.80 5.28 -19.67
CA ARG A 118 -1.10 5.85 -20.98
C ARG A 118 0.16 5.87 -21.84
N VAL A 119 0.01 5.55 -23.11
CA VAL A 119 0.96 5.81 -24.19
C VAL A 119 0.34 6.81 -25.14
N GLU A 120 0.96 7.98 -25.26
CA GLU A 120 0.47 9.10 -26.07
C GLU A 120 0.69 8.85 -27.57
N ASN A 121 -0.19 9.40 -28.39
CA ASN A 121 -0.12 9.36 -29.86
C ASN A 121 0.08 7.96 -30.45
N PHE A 122 -0.45 6.94 -29.79
CA PHE A 122 -0.41 5.55 -30.25
C PHE A 122 -1.70 5.18 -30.96
N ARG A 123 -1.57 4.76 -32.22
CA ARG A 123 -2.67 4.21 -33.01
C ARG A 123 -2.51 2.70 -33.11
N LEU A 124 -3.44 1.97 -32.49
CA LEU A 124 -3.46 0.53 -32.61
C LEU A 124 -3.81 0.11 -34.04
N MET A 125 -2.95 -0.69 -34.66
CA MET A 125 -3.13 -1.17 -36.03
C MET A 125 -3.95 -2.46 -36.07
N GLN A 126 -3.71 -3.38 -35.12
CA GLN A 126 -4.34 -4.69 -35.06
C GLN A 126 -4.96 -4.91 -33.68
N GLN A 127 -6.27 -5.15 -33.64
CA GLN A 127 -6.98 -5.46 -32.39
C GLN A 127 -6.51 -6.77 -31.75
N SER A 128 -5.97 -7.70 -32.54
CA SER A 128 -5.39 -8.95 -32.05
C SER A 128 -4.18 -8.74 -31.14
N ALA A 129 -3.61 -7.53 -31.07
CA ALA A 129 -2.59 -7.20 -30.08
C ALA A 129 -3.11 -7.32 -28.64
N PHE A 130 -4.41 -7.11 -28.39
CA PHE A 130 -4.98 -7.25 -27.06
C PHE A 130 -5.03 -8.70 -26.54
N SER A 131 -4.85 -9.71 -27.41
CA SER A 131 -4.76 -11.10 -26.94
C SER A 131 -3.55 -11.34 -26.02
N THR A 132 -2.50 -10.51 -26.13
CA THR A 132 -1.34 -10.58 -25.23
C THR A 132 -1.72 -10.09 -23.83
N ILE A 133 -2.58 -9.08 -23.73
CA ILE A 133 -3.11 -8.56 -22.47
C ILE A 133 -3.99 -9.61 -21.78
N GLU A 134 -4.80 -10.34 -22.53
CA GLU A 134 -5.57 -11.48 -22.01
C GLU A 134 -4.66 -12.63 -21.52
N ALA A 135 -3.50 -12.84 -22.16
CA ALA A 135 -2.51 -13.79 -21.66
C ALA A 135 -1.90 -13.30 -20.34
N TRP A 136 -1.51 -12.02 -20.26
CA TRP A 136 -0.97 -11.39 -19.05
C TRP A 136 -1.97 -11.35 -17.89
N SER A 137 -3.27 -11.13 -18.15
CA SER A 137 -4.29 -11.09 -17.10
C SER A 137 -4.53 -12.46 -16.43
N ARG A 138 -4.10 -13.56 -17.07
CA ARG A 138 -4.12 -14.91 -16.49
C ARG A 138 -2.94 -15.19 -15.56
N ILE A 139 -1.83 -14.46 -15.71
CA ILE A 139 -0.65 -14.62 -14.85
C ILE A 139 -0.91 -13.92 -13.51
N ARG A 140 -1.12 -14.69 -12.45
CA ARG A 140 -1.23 -14.18 -11.08
C ARG A 140 0.01 -14.56 -10.29
N HIS A 141 0.85 -13.56 -9.98
CA HIS A 141 2.10 -13.79 -9.27
C HIS A 141 2.38 -12.66 -8.27
N PRO A 142 2.83 -12.94 -7.02
CA PRO A 142 3.04 -11.91 -6.00
C PRO A 142 4.07 -10.84 -6.39
N ASN A 143 5.01 -11.16 -7.27
CA ASN A 143 6.08 -10.27 -7.75
C ASN A 143 5.82 -9.71 -9.16
N ILE A 144 4.58 -9.77 -9.65
CA ILE A 144 4.15 -9.12 -10.90
C ILE A 144 2.97 -8.22 -10.56
N VAL A 145 2.96 -6.99 -11.05
CA VAL A 145 1.76 -6.14 -10.95
C VAL A 145 0.74 -6.65 -11.95
N SER A 146 -0.41 -7.12 -11.47
CA SER A 146 -1.42 -7.76 -12.32
C SER A 146 -1.92 -6.80 -13.40
N VAL A 147 -1.93 -7.28 -14.64
CA VAL A 147 -2.56 -6.59 -15.78
C VAL A 147 -4.07 -6.89 -15.74
N ARG A 148 -4.90 -5.86 -15.87
CA ARG A 148 -6.36 -5.99 -15.81
C ARG A 148 -6.98 -5.97 -17.18
N GLU A 149 -6.76 -4.89 -17.91
CA GLU A 149 -7.28 -4.69 -19.26
C GLU A 149 -6.43 -3.67 -20.02
N ALA A 150 -6.70 -3.53 -21.31
CA ALA A 150 -6.13 -2.48 -22.13
C ALA A 150 -7.15 -2.03 -23.17
N PHE A 151 -7.10 -0.75 -23.52
CA PHE A 151 -8.01 -0.14 -24.47
C PHE A 151 -7.37 1.07 -25.14
N THR A 152 -7.93 1.48 -26.28
CA THR A 152 -7.58 2.75 -26.92
C THR A 152 -8.62 3.81 -26.63
N THR A 153 -8.20 5.05 -26.44
CA THR A 153 -9.12 6.17 -26.18
C THR A 153 -8.70 7.43 -26.93
N ARG A 154 -9.67 8.32 -27.16
CA ARG A 154 -9.46 9.70 -27.64
C ARG A 154 -9.80 10.77 -26.61
N ALA A 155 -10.17 10.37 -25.39
CA ALA A 155 -10.62 11.28 -24.35
C ALA A 155 -9.56 12.33 -23.99
N PHE A 156 -8.28 11.98 -24.07
CA PHE A 156 -7.16 12.90 -23.80
C PHE A 156 -6.83 13.88 -24.95
N GLY A 157 -7.62 13.90 -26.02
CA GLY A 157 -7.40 14.77 -27.20
C GLY A 157 -6.44 14.21 -28.25
N ASP A 158 -5.87 13.02 -28.04
CA ASP A 158 -5.04 12.28 -29.00
C ASP A 158 -5.47 10.81 -29.08
N SER A 159 -4.95 10.05 -30.05
CA SER A 159 -5.11 8.59 -30.02
C SER A 159 -4.14 8.01 -29.02
N SER A 160 -4.66 7.45 -27.92
CA SER A 160 -3.87 6.91 -26.82
C SER A 160 -4.17 5.43 -26.59
N LEU A 161 -3.13 4.66 -26.24
CA LEU A 161 -3.28 3.33 -25.64
C LEU A 161 -3.22 3.47 -24.12
N VAL A 162 -4.12 2.80 -23.40
CA VAL A 162 -4.11 2.71 -21.94
C VAL A 162 -4.07 1.25 -21.55
N VAL A 163 -3.13 0.89 -20.67
CA VAL A 163 -3.08 -0.42 -20.02
C VAL A 163 -3.31 -0.23 -18.53
N VAL A 164 -4.24 -1.02 -17.98
CA VAL A 164 -4.69 -0.95 -16.59
C VAL A 164 -3.99 -2.01 -15.74
N TYR A 165 -3.50 -1.60 -14.58
CA TYR A 165 -2.81 -2.46 -13.63
C TYR A 165 -3.37 -2.30 -12.21
N ASP A 166 -3.11 -3.28 -11.35
CA ASP A 166 -3.36 -3.16 -9.92
C ASP A 166 -2.59 -1.98 -9.31
N TYR A 167 -3.28 -1.23 -8.43
CA TYR A 167 -2.65 -0.14 -7.69
C TYR A 167 -1.96 -0.63 -6.43
N HIS A 168 -0.69 -0.23 -6.28
CA HIS A 168 0.07 -0.41 -5.05
C HIS A 168 0.39 0.97 -4.46
N PRO A 169 -0.27 1.40 -3.37
CA PRO A 169 -0.10 2.73 -2.82
C PRO A 169 1.32 2.92 -2.29
N ASN A 170 1.86 4.11 -2.49
CA ASN A 170 3.23 4.50 -2.10
C ASN A 170 4.33 3.64 -2.73
N ALA A 171 4.03 2.91 -3.80
CA ALA A 171 5.05 2.20 -4.55
C ALA A 171 6.08 3.18 -5.11
N GLN A 172 7.35 2.83 -5.01
CA GLN A 172 8.47 3.57 -5.59
C GLN A 172 9.19 2.69 -6.57
N THR A 173 9.72 3.26 -7.64
CA THR A 173 10.62 2.50 -8.52
C THR A 173 11.92 2.15 -7.78
N LEU A 174 12.58 1.06 -8.14
CA LEU A 174 13.93 0.75 -7.61
C LEU A 174 14.91 1.91 -7.87
N PHE A 175 14.73 2.62 -8.99
CA PHE A 175 15.47 3.82 -9.31
C PHE A 175 15.26 4.91 -8.25
N GLU A 176 14.03 5.25 -7.89
CA GLU A 176 13.75 6.26 -6.86
C GLU A 176 14.20 5.82 -5.46
N ALA A 177 14.03 4.53 -5.14
CA ALA A 177 14.37 4.01 -3.83
C ALA A 177 15.88 4.06 -3.56
N HIS A 178 16.68 3.68 -4.56
CA HIS A 178 18.12 3.41 -4.39
C HIS A 178 19.04 4.29 -5.23
N ILE A 179 18.69 4.57 -6.49
CA ILE A 179 19.59 5.21 -7.47
C ILE A 179 19.48 6.73 -7.52
N LYS A 180 18.26 7.27 -7.38
CA LYS A 180 18.02 8.70 -7.44
C LYS A 180 18.83 9.40 -6.34
N ALA A 181 19.69 10.32 -6.76
CA ALA A 181 20.55 11.07 -5.84
C ALA A 181 19.69 11.79 -4.79
N ARG A 182 19.95 11.50 -3.52
CA ARG A 182 19.31 12.20 -2.40
C ARG A 182 20.07 13.49 -2.14
N ALA A 183 19.36 14.52 -1.71
CA ALA A 183 19.99 15.78 -1.32
C ALA A 183 21.04 15.51 -0.22
N PRO A 184 22.22 16.14 -0.28
CA PRO A 184 23.25 15.96 0.74
C PRO A 184 22.70 16.43 2.09
N VAL A 185 22.90 15.61 3.12
CA VAL A 185 22.48 15.95 4.48
C VAL A 185 23.66 16.63 5.17
N MET A 186 23.37 17.71 5.93
CA MET A 186 24.37 18.28 6.84
C MET A 186 24.55 17.32 8.01
N GLN A 187 25.70 16.66 8.05
CA GLN A 187 26.12 15.85 9.19
C GLN A 187 27.39 16.47 9.76
N ASN A 188 27.36 16.82 11.05
CA ASN A 188 28.46 17.47 11.76
C ASN A 188 28.98 18.75 11.07
N GLY A 189 28.06 19.58 10.54
CA GLY A 189 28.40 20.85 9.88
C GLY A 189 29.07 20.72 8.51
N ARG A 190 29.15 19.50 7.94
CA ARG A 190 29.65 19.25 6.59
C ARG A 190 28.56 18.65 5.71
N LEU A 191 28.49 19.10 4.46
CA LEU A 191 27.66 18.47 3.44
C LEU A 191 28.31 17.13 3.06
N GLN A 192 27.66 16.03 3.44
CA GLN A 192 28.10 14.70 3.04
C GLN A 192 27.11 14.10 2.03
N ALA A 193 27.65 13.60 0.92
CA ALA A 193 26.89 12.82 -0.03
C ALA A 193 26.53 11.47 0.62
N GLN A 194 25.24 11.16 0.69
CA GLN A 194 24.78 9.92 1.29
C GLN A 194 25.09 8.76 0.35
N GLN A 195 26.12 7.96 0.65
CA GLN A 195 26.36 6.69 -0.06
C GLN A 195 25.31 5.67 0.37
N ASN A 196 24.17 5.66 -0.31
CA ASN A 196 23.13 4.65 -0.12
C ASN A 196 23.48 3.39 -0.90
N ARG A 197 24.40 2.61 -0.34
CA ARG A 197 24.70 1.29 -0.89
C ARG A 197 23.70 0.26 -0.38
N ILE A 198 23.14 -0.52 -1.29
CA ILE A 198 22.18 -1.56 -0.95
C ILE A 198 22.91 -2.69 -0.22
N LEU A 199 22.36 -3.10 0.93
CA LEU A 199 22.84 -4.27 1.65
C LEU A 199 22.71 -5.52 0.78
N GLU A 200 23.72 -6.38 0.78
CA GLU A 200 23.73 -7.57 -0.05
C GLU A 200 22.51 -8.48 0.22
N ARG A 201 22.07 -8.61 1.48
CA ARG A 201 20.84 -9.33 1.85
C ARG A 201 19.61 -8.81 1.11
N THR A 202 19.42 -7.50 1.07
CA THR A 202 18.29 -6.87 0.34
C THR A 202 18.39 -7.13 -1.16
N LEU A 203 19.60 -7.08 -1.72
CA LEU A 203 19.81 -7.36 -3.13
C LEU A 203 19.48 -8.81 -3.50
N TRP A 204 19.85 -9.77 -2.65
CA TRP A 204 19.45 -11.18 -2.84
C TRP A 204 17.94 -11.39 -2.77
N SER A 205 17.26 -10.72 -1.84
CA SER A 205 15.80 -10.75 -1.77
C SER A 205 15.16 -10.25 -3.07
N TYR A 206 15.67 -9.16 -3.65
CA TYR A 206 15.21 -8.67 -4.95
C TYR A 206 15.52 -9.66 -6.08
N ILE A 207 16.70 -10.26 -6.09
CA ILE A 207 17.09 -11.25 -7.11
C ILE A 207 16.15 -12.46 -7.09
N ILE A 208 15.85 -12.99 -5.90
CA ILE A 208 14.98 -14.15 -5.73
C ILE A 208 13.55 -13.81 -6.18
N GLN A 209 13.02 -12.65 -5.77
CA GLN A 209 11.66 -12.22 -6.14
C GLN A 209 11.51 -11.93 -7.64
N ILE A 210 12.48 -11.25 -8.25
CA ILE A 210 12.48 -10.96 -9.69
C ILE A 210 12.68 -12.26 -10.49
N GLY A 211 13.63 -13.11 -10.08
CA GLY A 211 13.84 -14.42 -10.70
C GLY A 211 12.60 -15.30 -10.65
N ASN A 212 11.87 -15.29 -9.54
CA ASN A 212 10.60 -16.02 -9.39
C ASN A 212 9.53 -15.50 -10.37
N ALA A 213 9.41 -14.17 -10.50
CA ALA A 213 8.52 -13.56 -11.48
C ALA A 213 8.89 -13.92 -12.94
N ILE A 214 10.18 -13.82 -13.29
CA ILE A 214 10.68 -14.20 -14.63
C ILE A 214 10.36 -15.66 -14.92
N LYS A 215 10.60 -16.56 -13.95
CA LYS A 215 10.27 -17.98 -14.10
C LYS A 215 8.80 -18.21 -14.40
N ALA A 216 7.90 -17.60 -13.64
CA ALA A 216 6.46 -17.76 -13.87
C ALA A 216 6.04 -17.30 -15.28
N VAL A 217 6.65 -16.23 -15.79
CA VAL A 217 6.39 -15.72 -17.16
C VAL A 217 6.98 -16.65 -18.22
N HIS A 218 8.21 -17.14 -18.01
CA HIS A 218 8.90 -18.04 -18.95
C HIS A 218 8.22 -19.41 -19.04
N ASP A 219 7.76 -19.96 -17.91
CA ASP A 219 6.98 -21.21 -17.84
C ASP A 219 5.64 -21.09 -18.59
N ALA A 220 5.07 -19.88 -18.67
CA ALA A 220 3.87 -19.58 -19.46
C ALA A 220 4.16 -19.37 -20.96
N GLY A 221 5.40 -19.56 -21.42
CA GLY A 221 5.82 -19.38 -22.82
C GLY A 221 5.94 -17.91 -23.25
N MET A 222 5.95 -16.99 -22.29
CA MET A 222 6.02 -15.54 -22.52
C MET A 222 7.39 -14.99 -22.11
N ALA A 223 7.61 -13.70 -22.37
CA ALA A 223 8.79 -12.95 -21.93
C ALA A 223 8.35 -11.65 -21.24
N VAL A 224 9.13 -11.20 -20.26
CA VAL A 224 8.85 -9.96 -19.52
C VAL A 224 9.08 -8.74 -20.41
N SER A 225 10.06 -8.81 -21.32
CA SER A 225 10.38 -7.84 -22.37
C SER A 225 10.88 -6.47 -21.88
N ILE A 226 10.74 -6.14 -20.59
CA ILE A 226 11.34 -4.95 -19.98
C ILE A 226 11.67 -5.18 -18.50
N ILE A 227 12.96 -5.11 -18.17
CA ILE A 227 13.46 -5.26 -16.80
C ILE A 227 14.51 -4.19 -16.51
N ASP A 228 14.09 -3.11 -15.85
CA ASP A 228 14.99 -2.02 -15.45
C ASP A 228 14.55 -1.35 -14.14
N ALA A 229 15.42 -0.52 -13.56
CA ALA A 229 15.21 0.07 -12.24
C ALA A 229 14.00 1.01 -12.17
N THR A 230 13.56 1.55 -13.31
CA THR A 230 12.39 2.43 -13.42
C THR A 230 11.07 1.68 -13.61
N LYS A 231 11.12 0.36 -13.82
CA LYS A 231 9.94 -0.49 -14.09
C LYS A 231 9.69 -1.53 -13.00
N VAL A 232 10.68 -1.83 -12.17
CA VAL A 232 10.50 -2.64 -10.97
C VAL A 232 10.11 -1.75 -9.78
N LEU A 233 9.01 -2.08 -9.12
CA LEU A 233 8.43 -1.33 -8.03
C LEU A 233 8.75 -1.97 -6.67
N VAL A 234 9.24 -1.18 -5.74
CA VAL A 234 9.24 -1.46 -4.31
C VAL A 234 7.87 -1.10 -3.75
N THR A 235 7.19 -2.06 -3.16
CA THR A 235 5.78 -1.95 -2.75
C THR A 235 5.56 -2.22 -1.26
N GLY A 236 6.65 -2.40 -0.52
CA GLY A 236 6.71 -2.67 0.90
C GLY A 236 8.15 -2.97 1.30
N LYS A 237 8.38 -3.28 2.58
CA LYS A 237 9.72 -3.60 3.07
C LYS A 237 10.29 -4.82 2.34
N ASN A 238 11.39 -4.61 1.61
CA ASN A 238 12.06 -5.61 0.76
C ASN A 238 11.15 -6.31 -0.28
N ARG A 239 9.97 -5.76 -0.61
CA ARG A 239 9.02 -6.43 -1.50
C ARG A 239 8.97 -5.76 -2.87
N VAL A 240 9.36 -6.50 -3.91
CA VAL A 240 9.42 -5.98 -5.29
C VAL A 240 8.39 -6.62 -6.22
N ARG A 241 7.94 -5.86 -7.21
CA ARG A 241 7.04 -6.30 -8.27
C ARG A 241 7.50 -5.77 -9.63
N LEU A 242 7.49 -6.62 -10.65
CA LEU A 242 7.64 -6.21 -12.05
C LEU A 242 6.41 -5.41 -12.47
N GLY A 243 6.60 -4.16 -12.88
CA GLY A 243 5.55 -3.30 -13.38
C GLY A 243 5.60 -3.18 -14.91
N SER A 244 4.51 -2.66 -15.48
CA SER A 244 4.39 -2.39 -16.93
C SER A 244 4.50 -3.63 -17.84
N CYS A 245 4.23 -4.82 -17.30
CA CYS A 245 4.19 -6.07 -18.07
C CYS A 245 3.06 -6.04 -19.12
N GLY A 246 3.28 -6.66 -20.28
CA GLY A 246 2.30 -6.67 -21.38
C GLY A 246 2.27 -5.41 -22.25
N LEU A 247 2.86 -4.31 -21.79
CA LEU A 247 2.90 -3.09 -22.60
C LEU A 247 3.75 -3.25 -23.85
N VAL A 248 4.96 -3.82 -23.73
CA VAL A 248 5.87 -4.03 -24.86
C VAL A 248 5.25 -4.98 -25.89
N ASP A 249 4.57 -6.04 -25.43
CA ASP A 249 3.89 -7.02 -26.27
C ASP A 249 2.82 -6.39 -27.16
N VAL A 250 2.11 -5.37 -26.67
CA VAL A 250 1.12 -4.61 -27.45
C VAL A 250 1.80 -3.61 -28.39
N LEU A 251 2.80 -2.88 -27.90
CA LEU A 251 3.50 -1.85 -28.68
C LEU A 251 4.31 -2.43 -29.84
N CYS A 252 4.92 -3.60 -29.65
CA CYS A 252 5.78 -4.27 -30.61
C CYS A 252 5.11 -5.50 -31.24
N TYR A 253 3.77 -5.57 -31.24
CA TYR A 253 3.02 -6.75 -31.68
C TYR A 253 3.35 -7.25 -33.10
N GLU A 254 3.70 -6.34 -34.00
CA GLU A 254 4.07 -6.66 -35.39
C GLU A 254 5.48 -7.25 -35.50
N THR A 255 6.37 -6.86 -34.60
CA THR A 255 7.76 -7.33 -34.53
C THR A 255 7.84 -8.61 -33.70
N ARG A 256 7.19 -9.68 -34.17
CA ARG A 256 7.19 -10.97 -33.47
C ARG A 256 8.59 -11.59 -33.48
N ALA A 257 9.33 -11.34 -32.42
CA ALA A 257 10.53 -12.11 -32.10
C ALA A 257 10.14 -13.48 -31.54
N GLU A 258 11.01 -14.47 -31.71
CA GLU A 258 10.85 -15.78 -31.08
C GLU A 258 10.86 -15.61 -29.55
N SER A 259 9.91 -16.24 -28.85
CA SER A 259 9.78 -16.13 -27.40
C SER A 259 11.08 -16.50 -26.68
N MET A 260 11.78 -17.52 -27.18
CA MET A 260 13.05 -17.97 -26.65
C MET A 260 14.14 -16.90 -26.70
N LEU A 261 14.18 -16.08 -27.75
CA LEU A 261 15.12 -14.97 -27.85
C LEU A 261 14.78 -13.87 -26.83
N LEU A 262 13.51 -13.50 -26.72
CA LEU A 262 13.04 -12.52 -25.73
C LEU A 262 13.32 -12.98 -24.29
N GLN A 263 13.17 -14.27 -24.00
CA GLN A 263 13.53 -14.84 -22.71
C GLN A 263 15.04 -14.75 -22.42
N GLN A 264 15.91 -14.89 -23.42
CA GLN A 264 17.34 -14.64 -23.24
C GLN A 264 17.64 -13.16 -22.97
N GLU A 265 16.93 -12.26 -23.64
CA GLU A 265 17.05 -10.81 -23.42
C GLU A 265 16.61 -10.42 -22.00
N ASP A 266 15.56 -11.04 -21.46
CA ASP A 266 15.13 -10.85 -20.06
C ASP A 266 16.26 -11.16 -19.08
N LEU A 267 16.98 -12.28 -19.26
CA LEU A 267 18.11 -12.65 -18.40
C LEU A 267 19.24 -11.59 -18.49
N GLY A 268 19.51 -11.10 -19.70
CA GLY A 268 20.47 -10.02 -19.92
C GLY A 268 20.08 -8.72 -19.21
N MET A 269 18.82 -8.28 -19.37
CA MET A 269 18.28 -7.10 -18.69
C MET A 269 18.30 -7.25 -17.18
N PHE A 270 17.99 -8.44 -16.67
CA PHE A 270 18.05 -8.74 -15.24
C PHE A 270 19.48 -8.62 -14.68
N GLY A 271 20.48 -9.14 -15.39
CA GLY A 271 21.89 -8.96 -15.02
C GLY A 271 22.31 -7.48 -14.99
N ARG A 272 21.87 -6.69 -15.98
CA ARG A 272 22.11 -5.23 -16.04
C ARG A 272 21.46 -4.50 -14.87
N LEU A 273 20.24 -4.88 -14.49
CA LEU A 273 19.54 -4.32 -13.34
C LEU A 273 20.31 -4.58 -12.04
N ILE A 274 20.74 -5.82 -11.79
CA ILE A 274 21.53 -6.16 -10.59
C ILE A 274 22.81 -5.33 -10.53
N LEU A 275 23.51 -5.19 -11.65
CA LEU A 275 24.73 -4.39 -11.73
C LEU A 275 24.47 -2.90 -11.48
N ALA A 276 23.39 -2.35 -12.05
CA ALA A 276 23.00 -0.95 -11.84
C ALA A 276 22.69 -0.67 -10.36
N LEU A 277 21.99 -1.58 -9.68
CA LEU A 277 21.70 -1.50 -8.25
C LEU A 277 22.96 -1.62 -7.40
N ALA A 278 23.82 -2.59 -7.72
CA ALA A 278 25.05 -2.84 -6.99
C ALA A 278 26.03 -1.66 -7.05
N CYS A 279 26.14 -1.03 -8.23
CA CYS A 279 26.98 0.15 -8.48
C CYS A 279 26.30 1.49 -8.17
N ASN A 280 25.03 1.48 -7.78
CA ASN A 280 24.22 2.67 -7.61
C ASN A 280 24.21 3.62 -8.83
N ASN A 281 24.18 3.05 -10.04
CA ASN A 281 24.31 3.79 -11.30
C ASN A 281 23.65 3.05 -12.48
N VAL A 282 22.63 3.66 -13.09
CA VAL A 282 21.96 3.12 -14.30
C VAL A 282 22.89 2.99 -15.51
N THR A 283 23.95 3.80 -15.58
CA THR A 283 24.95 3.77 -16.67
C THR A 283 26.13 2.85 -16.40
N ALA A 284 26.07 1.99 -15.36
CA ALA A 284 27.15 1.07 -15.01
C ALA A 284 27.61 0.20 -16.20
N MET A 285 26.69 -0.10 -17.12
CA MET A 285 26.96 -0.85 -18.33
C MET A 285 27.92 -0.17 -19.32
N ASN A 286 28.02 1.17 -19.30
CA ASN A 286 28.92 1.91 -20.19
C ASN A 286 30.40 1.59 -19.91
N ASN A 287 30.72 1.16 -18.69
CA ASN A 287 32.05 0.68 -18.32
C ASN A 287 31.92 -0.62 -17.52
N PHE A 288 31.57 -1.69 -18.24
CA PHE A 288 31.36 -3.01 -17.66
C PHE A 288 32.55 -3.52 -16.81
N PRO A 289 33.82 -3.41 -17.25
CA PRO A 289 34.96 -3.85 -16.42
C PRO A 289 35.01 -3.15 -15.04
N LYS A 290 34.82 -1.82 -15.02
CA LYS A 290 34.81 -1.05 -13.77
C LYS A 290 33.62 -1.40 -12.87
N ALA A 291 32.46 -1.65 -13.47
CA ALA A 291 31.26 -2.06 -12.73
C ALA A 291 31.48 -3.42 -12.04
N ILE A 292 32.09 -4.38 -12.74
CA ILE A 292 32.44 -5.70 -12.16
C ILE A 292 33.51 -5.58 -11.07
N GLU A 293 34.50 -4.70 -11.23
CA GLU A 293 35.48 -4.43 -10.17
C GLU A 293 34.80 -3.87 -8.90
N THR A 294 33.87 -2.93 -9.10
CA THR A 294 33.08 -2.35 -8.01
C THR A 294 32.21 -3.41 -7.32
N LEU A 295 31.61 -4.31 -8.09
CA LEU A 295 30.85 -5.45 -7.57
C LEU A 295 31.74 -6.36 -6.72
N ALA A 296 32.89 -6.77 -7.27
CA ALA A 296 33.83 -7.70 -6.62
C ALA A 296 34.48 -7.12 -5.35
N ARG A 297 34.67 -5.80 -5.31
CA ARG A 297 35.26 -5.13 -4.14
C ARG A 297 34.34 -5.17 -2.93
N HIS A 298 33.04 -5.22 -3.15
CA HIS A 298 32.11 -4.90 -2.09
C HIS A 298 31.00 -5.92 -1.84
N TYR A 299 30.73 -6.83 -2.77
CA TYR A 299 29.74 -7.90 -2.63
C TYR A 299 30.42 -9.26 -2.78
N SER A 300 29.72 -10.33 -2.38
CA SER A 300 30.24 -11.69 -2.47
C SER A 300 30.58 -12.15 -3.90
N ALA A 301 31.46 -13.14 -3.98
CA ALA A 301 31.80 -13.81 -5.23
C ALA A 301 30.57 -14.47 -5.88
N ASP A 302 29.62 -14.98 -5.08
CA ASP A 302 28.37 -15.58 -5.57
C ASP A 302 27.57 -14.57 -6.39
N LEU A 303 27.44 -13.33 -5.91
CA LEU A 303 26.69 -12.28 -6.60
C LEU A 303 27.36 -11.95 -7.94
N LYS A 304 28.69 -11.88 -7.95
CA LYS A 304 29.47 -11.71 -9.19
C LYS A 304 29.21 -12.86 -10.17
N THR A 305 29.21 -14.10 -9.70
CA THR A 305 28.92 -15.29 -10.53
C THR A 305 27.52 -15.22 -11.14
N VAL A 306 26.51 -14.83 -10.37
CA VAL A 306 25.13 -14.65 -10.85
C VAL A 306 25.05 -13.59 -11.94
N VAL A 307 25.66 -12.41 -11.73
CA VAL A 307 25.68 -11.34 -12.74
C VAL A 307 26.36 -11.80 -14.02
N LEU A 308 27.51 -12.47 -13.92
CA LEU A 308 28.23 -13.00 -15.09
C LEU A 308 27.43 -14.09 -15.81
N PHE A 309 26.75 -14.97 -15.07
CA PHE A 309 25.85 -15.98 -15.66
C PHE A 309 24.71 -15.31 -16.44
N LEU A 310 24.00 -14.36 -15.83
CA LEU A 310 22.88 -13.64 -16.45
C LEU A 310 23.32 -12.87 -17.69
N MET A 311 24.54 -12.32 -17.69
CA MET A 311 25.08 -11.52 -18.79
C MET A 311 25.91 -12.33 -19.80
N SER A 312 26.11 -13.63 -19.57
CA SER A 312 26.76 -14.52 -20.55
C SER A 312 26.00 -14.56 -21.87
N LYS A 313 26.69 -14.97 -22.94
CA LYS A 313 26.10 -15.03 -24.29
C LYS A 313 24.79 -15.84 -24.27
N PRO A 314 23.76 -15.41 -25.02
CA PRO A 314 22.53 -16.17 -25.18
C PRO A 314 22.84 -17.61 -25.61
N SER A 315 22.20 -18.58 -24.96
CA SER A 315 22.38 -19.99 -25.25
C SER A 315 21.04 -20.70 -25.13
N PRO A 316 20.71 -21.66 -26.01
CA PRO A 316 19.44 -22.35 -25.95
C PRO A 316 19.17 -23.05 -24.62
N ASN A 317 20.23 -23.52 -23.98
CA ASN A 317 20.11 -24.22 -22.69
C ASN A 317 20.06 -23.24 -21.52
N LYS A 318 20.38 -21.96 -21.69
CA LYS A 318 20.43 -21.00 -20.58
C LYS A 318 19.01 -20.61 -20.18
N THR A 319 18.48 -21.20 -19.12
CA THR A 319 17.16 -20.85 -18.58
C THR A 319 17.29 -20.15 -17.24
N ILE A 320 16.20 -19.51 -16.80
CA ILE A 320 16.07 -19.00 -15.42
C ILE A 320 16.15 -20.12 -14.38
N GLY A 321 15.89 -21.38 -14.74
CA GLY A 321 16.07 -22.53 -13.86
C GLY A 321 17.50 -22.67 -13.33
N HIS A 322 18.51 -22.45 -14.19
CA HIS A 322 19.91 -22.48 -13.78
C HIS A 322 20.29 -21.38 -12.79
N LEU A 323 19.57 -20.24 -12.77
CA LEU A 323 19.76 -19.25 -11.71
C LEU A 323 19.40 -19.84 -10.35
N PHE A 324 18.28 -20.57 -10.26
CA PHE A 324 17.84 -21.19 -9.00
C PHE A 324 18.77 -22.28 -8.50
N GLU A 325 19.46 -22.99 -9.40
CA GLU A 325 20.54 -23.91 -9.02
C GLU A 325 21.72 -23.17 -8.37
N LEU A 326 22.08 -21.99 -8.88
CA LEU A 326 23.16 -21.17 -8.31
C LEU A 326 22.81 -20.54 -6.95
N ILE A 327 21.53 -20.24 -6.70
CA ILE A 327 21.09 -19.51 -5.50
C ILE A 327 20.29 -20.37 -4.51
N GLY A 328 20.23 -21.69 -4.71
CA GLY A 328 19.29 -22.60 -4.03
C GLY A 328 19.28 -22.50 -2.51
N SER A 329 20.44 -22.38 -1.85
CA SER A 329 20.51 -22.24 -0.38
C SER A 329 19.88 -20.94 0.15
N ARG A 330 19.90 -19.87 -0.65
CA ARG A 330 19.35 -18.56 -0.30
C ARG A 330 17.83 -18.50 -0.42
N LEU A 331 17.22 -19.40 -1.20
CA LEU A 331 15.76 -19.50 -1.31
C LEU A 331 15.11 -19.84 0.03
N LEU A 332 15.74 -20.75 0.80
CA LEU A 332 15.23 -21.13 2.12
C LEU A 332 15.20 -19.92 3.07
N THR A 333 16.24 -19.09 3.05
CA THR A 333 16.29 -17.87 3.86
C THR A 333 15.19 -16.86 3.50
N GLU A 334 14.87 -16.69 2.22
CA GLU A 334 13.75 -15.83 1.81
C GLU A 334 12.40 -16.44 2.18
N MET A 335 12.25 -17.75 2.08
CA MET A 335 11.05 -18.46 2.49
C MET A 335 10.80 -18.30 4.00
N ASP A 336 11.85 -18.44 4.82
CA ASP A 336 11.78 -18.21 6.26
C ASP A 336 11.38 -16.76 6.58
N GLU A 337 11.96 -15.77 5.89
CA GLU A 337 11.57 -14.35 6.10
C GLU A 337 10.11 -14.10 5.69
N MET A 338 9.62 -14.74 4.62
CA MET A 338 8.22 -14.65 4.21
C MET A 338 7.28 -15.24 5.27
N GLN A 339 7.60 -16.39 5.87
CA GLN A 339 6.81 -16.98 6.96
C GLN A 339 6.84 -16.09 8.21
N ASN A 340 8.02 -15.62 8.62
CA ASN A 340 8.17 -14.68 9.73
C ASN A 340 7.43 -13.34 9.49
N ALA A 341 7.27 -12.92 8.24
CA ALA A 341 6.46 -11.75 7.90
C ALA A 341 4.96 -12.02 8.06
N VAL A 342 4.49 -13.23 7.75
CA VAL A 342 3.10 -13.65 7.99
C VAL A 342 2.82 -13.72 9.49
N ASP A 343 3.68 -14.38 10.28
CA ASP A 343 3.50 -14.48 11.74
C ASP A 343 3.44 -13.12 12.42
N ARG A 344 4.29 -12.17 11.96
CA ARG A 344 4.24 -10.77 12.44
C ARG A 344 2.91 -10.10 12.08
N LEU A 345 2.44 -10.27 10.85
CA LEU A 345 1.17 -9.69 10.41
C LEU A 345 -0.02 -10.29 11.17
N GLU A 346 -0.02 -11.60 11.40
CA GLU A 346 -1.02 -12.28 12.21
C GLU A 346 -1.00 -11.79 13.66
N GLY A 347 0.18 -11.60 14.24
CA GLY A 347 0.33 -11.02 15.59
C GLY A 347 -0.31 -9.63 15.72
N GLU A 348 -0.07 -8.74 14.76
CA GLU A 348 -0.69 -7.40 14.71
C GLU A 348 -2.19 -7.47 14.40
N LEU A 349 -2.65 -8.47 13.63
CA LEU A 349 -4.07 -8.66 13.37
C LEU A 349 -4.82 -9.19 14.58
N MET A 350 -4.19 -10.05 15.39
CA MET A 350 -4.78 -10.55 16.63
C MET A 350 -5.00 -9.41 17.64
N SER A 351 -4.06 -8.46 17.76
CA SER A 351 -4.25 -7.30 18.65
C SER A 351 -5.42 -6.42 18.17
N GLU A 352 -5.51 -6.15 16.86
CA GLU A 352 -6.62 -5.37 16.31
C GLU A 352 -7.97 -6.07 16.36
N LEU A 353 -8.00 -7.41 16.31
CA LEU A 353 -9.22 -8.20 16.53
C LEU A 353 -9.78 -7.94 17.93
N GLU A 354 -8.93 -7.98 18.96
CA GLU A 354 -9.34 -7.70 20.33
C GLU A 354 -9.80 -6.25 20.48
N ASN A 355 -9.06 -5.28 19.92
CA ASN A 355 -9.48 -3.88 19.90
C ASN A 355 -10.85 -3.69 19.23
N ALA A 356 -11.12 -4.39 18.13
CA ALA A 356 -12.42 -4.33 17.45
C ALA A 356 -13.56 -4.92 18.30
N ARG A 357 -13.31 -5.98 19.09
CA ARG A 357 -14.27 -6.54 20.05
C ARG A 357 -14.59 -5.52 21.13
N LEU A 358 -13.56 -4.88 21.69
CA LEU A 358 -13.70 -3.85 22.72
C LEU A 358 -14.47 -2.63 22.21
N VAL A 359 -14.22 -2.17 20.98
CA VAL A 359 -15.00 -1.07 20.38
C VAL A 359 -16.48 -1.43 20.29
N ARG A 360 -16.83 -2.64 19.84
CA ARG A 360 -18.24 -3.08 19.80
C ARG A 360 -18.87 -3.12 21.19
N LEU A 361 -18.12 -3.57 22.19
CA LEU A 361 -18.58 -3.60 23.58
C LEU A 361 -18.78 -2.18 24.14
N LEU A 362 -17.85 -1.26 23.88
CA LEU A 362 -17.98 0.16 24.25
C LEU A 362 -19.19 0.81 23.57
N CYS A 363 -19.49 0.48 22.31
CA CYS A 363 -20.71 0.93 21.65
C CYS A 363 -21.96 0.41 22.38
N LYS A 364 -22.00 -0.86 22.80
CA LYS A 364 -23.12 -1.39 23.61
C LYS A 364 -23.29 -0.60 24.91
N PHE A 365 -22.20 -0.31 25.62
CA PHE A 365 -22.23 0.56 26.80
C PHE A 365 -22.80 1.94 26.46
N GLY A 366 -22.35 2.56 25.36
CA GLY A 366 -22.86 3.86 24.90
C GLY A 366 -24.36 3.85 24.58
N PHE A 367 -24.90 2.75 24.05
CA PHE A 367 -26.33 2.61 23.79
C PHE A 367 -27.18 2.35 25.04
N ILE A 368 -26.61 1.79 26.10
CA ILE A 368 -27.34 1.45 27.34
C ILE A 368 -27.26 2.61 28.34
N ASN A 369 -26.07 3.20 28.48
CA ASN A 369 -25.80 4.22 29.49
C ASN A 369 -26.51 5.53 29.16
N GLU A 370 -27.06 6.16 30.20
CA GLU A 370 -27.48 7.59 30.19
C GLU A 370 -28.42 7.98 29.04
N ARG A 371 -29.34 7.09 28.67
CA ARG A 371 -30.36 7.37 27.65
C ARG A 371 -31.18 8.63 28.02
N PRO A 372 -31.29 9.62 27.11
CA PRO A 372 -31.91 10.91 27.41
C PRO A 372 -33.41 10.79 27.74
N GLU A 373 -34.10 9.81 27.14
CA GLU A 373 -35.51 9.52 27.40
C GLU A 373 -35.81 9.20 28.88
N PHE A 374 -34.80 8.70 29.61
CA PHE A 374 -34.90 8.35 31.02
C PHE A 374 -34.14 9.30 31.93
N ALA A 375 -33.61 10.41 31.42
CA ALA A 375 -32.88 11.39 32.22
C ALA A 375 -33.75 12.03 33.32
N ARG A 376 -35.07 12.05 33.13
CA ARG A 376 -36.07 12.51 34.12
C ARG A 376 -36.64 11.37 34.99
N GLU A 377 -36.23 10.14 34.74
CA GLU A 377 -36.58 8.96 35.53
C GLU A 377 -35.34 8.38 36.21
N PRO A 378 -34.91 8.91 37.37
CA PRO A 378 -33.73 8.43 38.08
C PRO A 378 -33.75 6.91 38.29
N ARG A 379 -34.94 6.33 38.47
CA ARG A 379 -35.17 4.90 38.72
C ARG A 379 -34.74 3.97 37.56
N TRP A 380 -34.71 4.47 36.32
CA TRP A 380 -34.33 3.64 35.17
C TRP A 380 -32.91 3.09 35.28
N SER A 381 -31.99 3.91 35.80
CA SER A 381 -30.59 3.52 36.00
C SER A 381 -30.29 2.91 37.37
N GLU A 382 -31.27 2.93 38.29
CA GLU A 382 -31.13 2.56 39.71
C GLU A 382 -31.82 1.22 40.03
N THR A 383 -32.26 0.46 39.03
CA THR A 383 -32.97 -0.82 39.24
C THR A 383 -32.49 -1.95 38.34
N GLY A 384 -32.36 -3.15 38.92
CA GLY A 384 -32.04 -4.40 38.22
C GLY A 384 -30.69 -4.41 37.48
N ASP A 385 -30.66 -5.09 36.33
CA ASP A 385 -29.47 -5.26 35.47
C ASP A 385 -28.77 -3.93 35.14
N LYS A 386 -29.55 -2.84 34.96
CA LYS A 386 -29.02 -1.52 34.56
C LYS A 386 -28.20 -0.86 35.66
N TYR A 387 -28.56 -1.10 36.93
CA TYR A 387 -27.79 -0.59 38.07
C TYR A 387 -26.42 -1.27 38.14
N ILE A 388 -26.36 -2.58 37.91
CA ILE A 388 -25.09 -3.33 37.84
C ILE A 388 -24.20 -2.79 36.71
N ILE A 389 -24.78 -2.53 35.53
CA ILE A 389 -24.06 -1.96 34.38
C ILE A 389 -23.52 -0.55 34.70
N LYS A 390 -24.32 0.29 35.36
CA LYS A 390 -23.90 1.64 35.80
C LYS A 390 -22.73 1.58 36.77
N LEU A 391 -22.81 0.73 37.78
CA LEU A 391 -21.72 0.57 38.76
C LEU A 391 -20.47 -0.02 38.10
N PHE A 392 -20.62 -0.97 37.18
CA PHE A 392 -19.49 -1.51 36.43
C PHE A 392 -18.82 -0.45 35.56
N ARG A 393 -19.59 0.41 34.88
CA ARG A 393 -19.04 1.57 34.15
C ARG A 393 -18.22 2.46 35.08
N ASP A 394 -18.75 2.79 36.26
CA ASP A 394 -18.03 3.62 37.23
C ASP A 394 -16.74 2.93 37.71
N TYR A 395 -16.79 1.61 37.98
CA TYR A 395 -15.61 0.80 38.31
C TYR A 395 -14.53 0.78 37.22
N VAL A 396 -14.92 0.81 35.95
CA VAL A 396 -13.99 0.76 34.81
C VAL A 396 -13.44 2.14 34.44
N PHE A 397 -14.30 3.16 34.36
CA PHE A 397 -13.95 4.45 33.75
C PHE A 397 -13.83 5.62 34.73
N HIS A 398 -14.36 5.49 35.95
CA HIS A 398 -14.43 6.57 36.94
C HIS A 398 -13.66 6.22 38.23
N GLN A 399 -12.51 5.55 38.08
CA GLN A 399 -11.63 5.29 39.21
C GLN A 399 -11.04 6.58 39.78
N VAL A 400 -10.91 6.62 41.10
CA VAL A 400 -10.23 7.70 41.84
C VAL A 400 -9.13 7.11 42.71
N ASP A 401 -8.06 7.88 42.95
CA ASP A 401 -6.99 7.52 43.88
C ASP A 401 -7.38 7.82 45.34
N GLU A 402 -6.49 7.50 46.28
CA GLU A 402 -6.70 7.76 47.72
C GLU A 402 -6.91 9.25 48.06
N HIS A 403 -6.56 10.15 47.15
CA HIS A 403 -6.71 11.60 47.30
C HIS A 403 -7.93 12.15 46.54
N GLY A 404 -8.72 11.27 45.90
CA GLY A 404 -9.90 11.63 45.13
C GLY A 404 -9.60 12.12 43.71
N ASN A 405 -8.36 12.01 43.22
CA ASN A 405 -8.02 12.41 41.85
C ASN A 405 -8.45 11.32 40.85
N PRO A 406 -8.96 11.69 39.66
CA PRO A 406 -9.35 10.72 38.65
C PRO A 406 -8.14 9.93 38.11
N VAL A 407 -8.27 8.61 38.07
CA VAL A 407 -7.24 7.69 37.57
C VAL A 407 -7.54 7.32 36.12
N VAL A 408 -6.62 7.67 35.21
CA VAL A 408 -6.70 7.30 33.78
C VAL A 408 -5.73 6.17 33.50
N ASN A 409 -6.16 4.93 33.76
CA ASN A 409 -5.36 3.73 33.54
C ASN A 409 -5.96 2.84 32.45
N LEU A 410 -5.39 2.91 31.24
CA LEU A 410 -5.86 2.13 30.11
C LEU A 410 -5.66 0.61 30.30
N SER A 411 -4.63 0.19 31.04
CA SER A 411 -4.40 -1.23 31.35
C SER A 411 -5.58 -1.84 32.12
N HIS A 412 -6.08 -1.10 33.11
CA HIS A 412 -7.25 -1.48 33.90
C HIS A 412 -8.49 -1.59 33.01
N VAL A 413 -8.75 -0.56 32.20
CA VAL A 413 -9.90 -0.52 31.29
C VAL A 413 -9.91 -1.72 30.35
N LEU A 414 -8.79 -1.95 29.63
CA LEU A 414 -8.69 -3.04 28.66
C LEU A 414 -8.81 -4.41 29.34
N THR A 415 -8.19 -4.60 30.50
CA THR A 415 -8.27 -5.84 31.26
C THR A 415 -9.71 -6.15 31.68
N CYS A 416 -10.43 -5.15 32.22
CA CYS A 416 -11.81 -5.32 32.65
C CYS A 416 -12.74 -5.62 31.46
N LEU A 417 -12.58 -4.91 30.35
CA LEU A 417 -13.40 -5.14 29.17
C LEU A 417 -13.10 -6.49 28.51
N ASN A 418 -11.85 -6.94 28.49
CA ASN A 418 -11.49 -8.28 28.00
C ASN A 418 -12.10 -9.39 28.88
N LYS A 419 -12.05 -9.25 30.21
CA LYS A 419 -12.69 -10.19 31.14
C LYS A 419 -14.21 -10.18 30.99
N LEU A 420 -14.81 -9.02 30.76
CA LEU A 420 -16.23 -8.87 30.48
C LEU A 420 -16.62 -9.55 29.17
N ASP A 421 -15.89 -9.28 28.09
CA ASP A 421 -16.20 -9.87 26.78
C ASP A 421 -15.98 -11.39 26.78
N ALA A 422 -14.99 -11.90 27.52
CA ALA A 422 -14.81 -13.34 27.75
C ALA A 422 -15.93 -13.93 28.62
N GLY A 423 -16.55 -13.14 29.51
CA GLY A 423 -17.50 -13.62 30.51
C GLY A 423 -16.82 -14.44 31.61
N ALA A 424 -15.74 -13.91 32.18
CA ALA A 424 -14.97 -14.59 33.21
C ALA A 424 -15.79 -14.83 34.50
N ASP A 425 -15.50 -15.93 35.21
CA ASP A 425 -16.12 -16.23 36.52
C ASP A 425 -15.50 -15.42 37.68
N GLU A 426 -14.44 -14.64 37.40
CA GLU A 426 -13.82 -13.73 38.37
C GLU A 426 -14.87 -12.73 38.90
N ARG A 427 -14.92 -12.59 40.23
CA ARG A 427 -15.82 -11.68 40.93
C ARG A 427 -15.12 -10.39 41.30
N ILE A 428 -15.80 -9.28 41.05
CA ILE A 428 -15.36 -7.94 41.41
C ILE A 428 -16.37 -7.29 42.36
N MET A 429 -15.88 -6.33 43.14
CA MET A 429 -16.68 -5.54 44.04
C MET A 429 -17.05 -4.22 43.36
N LEU A 430 -18.35 -3.97 43.22
CA LEU A 430 -18.92 -2.76 42.68
C LEU A 430 -19.52 -1.93 43.82
N ILE A 431 -19.07 -0.68 43.95
CA ILE A 431 -19.46 0.22 45.04
C ILE A 431 -20.23 1.40 44.44
N SER A 432 -21.35 1.78 45.05
CA SER A 432 -22.10 2.97 44.67
C SER A 432 -21.37 4.26 45.02
N ARG A 433 -21.70 5.36 44.34
CA ARG A 433 -21.01 6.66 44.52
C ARG A 433 -21.19 7.26 45.91
N ASP A 434 -22.26 6.90 46.61
CA ASP A 434 -22.51 7.30 48.00
C ASP A 434 -21.84 6.33 49.01
N GLU A 435 -21.12 5.32 48.52
CA GLU A 435 -20.44 4.27 49.29
C GLU A 435 -21.38 3.45 50.19
N GLN A 436 -22.70 3.56 50.00
CA GLN A 436 -23.69 2.87 50.85
C GLN A 436 -24.00 1.46 50.36
N ASN A 437 -23.87 1.19 49.06
CA ASN A 437 -24.19 -0.09 48.46
C ASN A 437 -22.94 -0.75 47.88
N CYS A 438 -22.77 -2.04 48.20
CA CYS A 438 -21.68 -2.86 47.71
C CYS A 438 -22.26 -4.15 47.12
N LEU A 439 -21.89 -4.46 45.88
CA LEU A 439 -22.32 -5.65 45.15
C LEU A 439 -21.09 -6.45 44.72
N VAL A 440 -21.11 -7.76 44.97
CA VAL A 440 -20.08 -8.68 44.47
C VAL A 440 -20.68 -9.46 43.31
N VAL A 441 -20.17 -9.22 42.10
CA VAL A 441 -20.69 -9.80 40.86
C VAL A 441 -19.54 -10.33 40.00
N SER A 442 -19.79 -11.39 39.25
CA SER A 442 -18.86 -11.92 38.25
C SER A 442 -18.96 -11.20 36.92
N TYR A 443 -17.88 -11.17 36.14
CA TYR A 443 -17.90 -10.63 34.77
C TYR A 443 -18.95 -11.33 33.89
N LYS A 444 -19.19 -12.63 34.11
CA LYS A 444 -20.24 -13.41 33.42
C LYS A 444 -21.66 -12.91 33.71
N GLU A 445 -21.96 -12.56 34.95
CA GLU A 445 -23.26 -11.99 35.35
C GLU A 445 -23.43 -10.59 34.74
N ILE A 446 -22.38 -9.76 34.78
CA ILE A 446 -22.38 -8.42 34.17
C ILE A 446 -22.62 -8.52 32.66
N LYS A 447 -21.95 -9.46 31.97
CA LYS A 447 -22.15 -9.70 30.54
C LYS A 447 -23.61 -10.06 30.24
N SER A 448 -24.20 -10.93 31.05
CA SER A 448 -25.62 -11.33 30.91
C SER A 448 -26.57 -10.14 31.08
N CYS A 449 -26.29 -9.25 32.06
CA CYS A 449 -27.03 -8.01 32.26
C CYS A 449 -26.93 -7.09 31.02
N ILE A 450 -25.74 -6.93 30.44
CA ILE A 450 -25.52 -6.10 29.24
C ILE A 450 -26.26 -6.67 28.04
N ASP A 451 -26.15 -7.96 27.79
CA ASP A 451 -26.83 -8.60 26.66
C ASP A 451 -28.36 -8.60 26.82
N SER A 452 -28.85 -8.69 28.06
CA SER A 452 -30.28 -8.52 28.41
C SER A 452 -30.76 -7.09 28.15
N ALA A 453 -30.00 -6.08 28.58
CA ALA A 453 -30.35 -4.67 28.42
C ALA A 453 -30.16 -4.13 26.99
N PHE A 454 -29.34 -4.80 26.17
CA PHE A 454 -29.11 -4.43 24.77
C PHE A 454 -30.17 -4.98 23.81
N ARG A 455 -30.77 -6.12 24.14
CA ARG A 455 -31.93 -6.68 23.42
C ARG A 455 -33.17 -5.82 23.67
#